data_AF-A0A6I8TEF1-F1
#
_entry.id   AF-A0A6I8TEF1-F1
#
_cell.length_a   1.000
_cell.length_b   1.000
_cell.length_c   1.000
_cell.angle_alpha   90.00
_cell.angle_beta   90.00
_cell.angle_gamma   90.00
#
_symmetry.space_group_name_H-M   'P 1'
#
loop_
_entity.id
_entity.type
_entity.pdbx_description
1 polymer ?
#
loop_
_entity_poly.entity_id
_entity_poly.type
_entity_poly.pdbx_seq_one_letter_code
_entity_poly.pdbx_strand_id
1 'polypeptide(L)'
;MQSITLLKLIAFASVIGQCASQNSNVAKQIDDYRKQCVELSDVSVDSAIKVHSGQVIENPDWSTKRYVQCFFQKMQFMDENGVMLKDAVVEFFSRIQDESRAKAMVENCDIQKENPLDTAYAVLVCYQGNKN
;
A
#
# COMPACT_ATOMS: atom_id res chain seq x y z
N MET A 1 -38.99 -28.18 42.56
CA MET A 1 -38.68 -26.83 42.04
C MET A 1 -37.99 -27.03 40.69
N GLN A 2 -38.80 -27.39 39.69
CA GLN A 2 -39.11 -26.64 38.44
C GLN A 2 -37.92 -26.61 37.46
N SER A 3 -38.02 -26.95 36.18
CA SER A 3 -39.06 -27.58 35.36
C SER A 3 -38.39 -27.95 34.02
N ILE A 4 -38.87 -29.00 33.35
CA ILE A 4 -38.49 -29.36 31.97
C ILE A 4 -38.93 -28.22 31.03
N THR A 5 -38.08 -27.77 30.10
CA THR A 5 -38.54 -27.10 28.88
C THR A 5 -37.84 -27.72 27.67
N LEU A 6 -38.69 -28.38 26.88
CA LEU A 6 -38.45 -28.95 25.56
C LEU A 6 -38.16 -27.87 24.51
N LEU A 7 -37.43 -28.29 23.47
CA LEU A 7 -37.44 -27.77 22.08
C LEU A 7 -37.14 -26.27 21.90
N LYS A 8 -36.07 -25.97 21.14
CA LYS A 8 -36.19 -25.53 19.74
C LYS A 8 -34.91 -25.88 18.96
N LEU A 9 -35.06 -26.81 18.03
CA LEU A 9 -34.38 -26.79 16.74
C LEU A 9 -34.40 -25.36 16.18
N ILE A 10 -33.23 -24.76 15.97
CA ILE A 10 -33.03 -23.80 14.88
C ILE A 10 -31.73 -24.17 14.18
N ALA A 11 -31.90 -24.73 12.98
CA ALA A 11 -30.87 -24.81 11.97
C ALA A 11 -30.37 -23.40 11.65
N PHE A 12 -29.07 -23.19 11.78
CA PHE A 12 -28.30 -22.37 10.85
C PHE A 12 -27.15 -23.27 10.42
N ALA A 13 -27.39 -24.11 9.42
CA ALA A 13 -27.02 -23.74 8.06
C ALA A 13 -25.58 -23.23 8.05
N SER A 14 -24.67 -24.16 7.76
CA SER A 14 -23.52 -23.88 6.90
C SER A 14 -22.78 -22.57 7.18
N VAL A 15 -21.67 -22.64 7.90
CA VAL A 15 -20.52 -21.75 7.65
C VAL A 15 -19.98 -22.10 6.26
N ILE A 16 -20.78 -21.85 5.22
CA ILE A 16 -20.33 -21.81 3.83
C ILE A 16 -20.20 -20.32 3.53
N GLY A 17 -18.96 -19.86 3.40
CA GLY A 17 -18.68 -18.58 2.74
C GLY A 17 -18.38 -17.38 3.66
N GLN A 18 -17.34 -17.46 4.49
CA GLN A 18 -16.53 -16.27 4.79
C GLN A 18 -15.04 -16.52 4.52
N CYS A 19 -14.73 -17.07 3.36
CA CYS A 19 -13.37 -17.08 2.82
C CYS A 19 -13.39 -16.46 1.41
N ALA A 20 -13.84 -15.20 1.27
CA ALA A 20 -13.71 -14.46 0.01
C ALA A 20 -13.79 -12.92 0.12
N SER A 21 -14.23 -12.33 1.25
CA SER A 21 -14.56 -10.90 1.29
C SER A 21 -13.45 -9.95 1.75
N GLN A 22 -12.32 -10.43 2.28
CA GLN A 22 -11.29 -9.52 2.83
C GLN A 22 -10.40 -8.89 1.74
N ASN A 23 -10.21 -9.56 0.60
CA ASN A 23 -9.29 -9.06 -0.44
C ASN A 23 -9.88 -7.91 -1.30
N SER A 24 -11.21 -7.85 -1.46
CA SER A 24 -11.85 -6.80 -2.27
C SER A 24 -11.77 -5.40 -1.63
N ASN A 25 -11.69 -5.33 -0.29
CA ASN A 25 -11.61 -4.06 0.43
C ASN A 25 -10.24 -3.38 0.28
N VAL A 26 -9.15 -4.14 0.43
CA VAL A 26 -7.78 -3.60 0.35
C VAL A 26 -7.47 -3.05 -1.04
N ALA A 27 -7.82 -3.78 -2.10
CA ALA A 27 -7.59 -3.31 -3.47
C ALA A 27 -8.37 -2.02 -3.78
N LYS A 28 -9.62 -1.93 -3.31
CA LYS A 28 -10.43 -0.71 -3.43
C LYS A 28 -9.82 0.46 -2.67
N GLN A 29 -9.37 0.24 -1.44
CA GLN A 29 -8.76 1.29 -0.62
C GLN A 29 -7.48 1.84 -1.25
N ILE A 30 -6.64 0.97 -1.81
CA ILE A 30 -5.44 1.38 -2.56
C ILE A 30 -5.82 2.23 -3.77
N ASP A 31 -6.87 1.86 -4.51
CA ASP A 31 -7.38 2.65 -5.64
C ASP A 31 -7.93 4.02 -5.20
N ASP A 32 -8.67 4.06 -4.09
CA ASP A 32 -9.19 5.30 -3.52
C ASP A 32 -8.04 6.22 -3.07
N TYR A 33 -6.94 5.68 -2.53
CA TYR A 33 -5.73 6.46 -2.22
C TYR A 33 -5.06 7.02 -3.47
N ARG A 34 -4.96 6.26 -4.56
CA ARG A 34 -4.42 6.77 -5.82
C ARG A 34 -5.24 7.95 -6.33
N LYS A 35 -6.57 7.84 -6.34
CA LYS A 35 -7.46 8.92 -6.79
C LYS A 35 -7.31 10.18 -5.94
N GLN A 36 -7.35 10.05 -4.61
CA GLN A 36 -7.10 11.16 -3.70
C GLN A 36 -5.74 11.82 -3.95
N CYS A 37 -4.69 11.02 -4.19
CA CYS A 37 -3.37 11.58 -4.44
C CYS A 37 -3.25 12.24 -5.81
N VAL A 38 -4.00 11.81 -6.84
CA VAL A 38 -4.09 12.57 -8.09
C VAL A 38 -4.65 13.97 -7.82
N GLU A 39 -5.76 14.06 -7.08
CA GLU A 39 -6.40 15.33 -6.73
C GLU A 39 -5.51 16.25 -5.88
N LEU A 40 -4.77 15.69 -4.91
CA LEU A 40 -3.97 16.47 -3.96
C LEU A 40 -2.60 16.92 -4.50
N SER A 41 -2.09 16.26 -5.54
CA SER A 41 -0.73 16.49 -6.05
C SER A 41 -0.67 17.34 -7.31
N ASP A 42 -1.80 17.52 -8.01
CA ASP A 42 -1.86 18.16 -9.34
C ASP A 42 -1.00 17.42 -10.39
N VAL A 43 -0.82 16.11 -10.21
CA VAL A 43 -0.11 15.26 -11.16
C VAL A 43 -0.94 15.04 -12.42
N SER A 44 -0.29 14.97 -13.58
CA SER A 44 -1.00 14.56 -14.80
C SER A 44 -1.47 13.11 -14.69
N VAL A 45 -2.63 12.80 -15.28
CA VAL A 45 -3.15 11.42 -15.33
C VAL A 45 -2.14 10.48 -15.99
N ASP A 46 -1.44 10.94 -17.03
CA ASP A 46 -0.40 10.16 -17.72
C ASP A 46 0.79 9.83 -16.80
N SER A 47 1.31 10.81 -16.06
CA SER A 47 2.39 10.60 -15.09
C SER A 47 1.95 9.66 -13.96
N ALA A 48 0.73 9.79 -13.44
CA ALA A 48 0.20 8.90 -12.42
C ALA A 48 0.08 7.45 -12.92
N ILE A 49 -0.38 7.24 -14.17
CA ILE A 49 -0.45 5.93 -14.81
C ILE A 49 0.96 5.33 -14.95
N LYS A 50 1.94 6.10 -15.41
CA LYS A 50 3.34 5.66 -15.53
C LYS A 50 3.90 5.19 -14.19
N VAL A 51 3.76 6.00 -13.14
CA VAL A 51 4.14 5.63 -11.77
C VAL A 51 3.48 4.33 -11.32
N HIS A 52 2.16 4.22 -11.50
CA HIS A 52 1.40 3.04 -11.09
C HIS A 52 1.82 1.76 -11.85
N SER A 53 2.09 1.88 -13.15
CA SER A 53 2.53 0.77 -14.00
C SER A 53 3.97 0.31 -13.72
N GLY A 54 4.69 1.03 -12.86
CA GLY A 54 6.08 0.71 -12.56
C GLY A 54 7.08 1.27 -13.56
N GLN A 55 6.67 2.20 -14.43
CA GLN A 55 7.58 2.90 -15.32
C GLN A 55 8.33 3.98 -14.54
N VAL A 56 9.66 3.99 -14.68
CA VAL A 56 10.51 5.06 -14.18
C VAL A 56 10.34 6.27 -15.09
N ILE A 57 10.08 7.44 -14.50
CA ILE A 57 10.03 8.72 -15.22
C ILE A 57 11.36 9.40 -14.97
N GLU A 58 12.17 9.55 -16.00
CA GLU A 58 13.41 10.32 -15.89
C GLU A 58 13.08 11.80 -15.65
N ASN A 59 13.75 12.41 -14.67
CA ASN A 59 13.54 13.81 -14.28
C ASN A 59 12.06 14.14 -13.98
N PRO A 60 11.43 13.48 -12.98
CA PRO A 60 10.04 13.71 -12.66
C PRO A 60 9.82 15.15 -12.19
N ASP A 61 8.71 15.74 -12.61
CA ASP A 61 8.27 17.04 -12.13
C ASP A 61 7.85 16.99 -10.65
N TRP A 62 7.64 18.18 -10.08
CA TRP A 62 7.29 18.31 -8.67
C TRP A 62 5.95 17.64 -8.32
N SER A 63 4.95 17.71 -9.19
CA SER A 63 3.64 17.10 -8.95
C SER A 63 3.71 15.57 -8.98
N THR A 64 4.53 14.98 -9.85
CA THR A 64 4.80 13.53 -9.87
C THR A 64 5.46 13.06 -8.58
N LYS A 65 6.47 13.79 -8.07
CA LYS A 65 7.09 13.43 -6.78
C LYS A 65 6.09 13.56 -5.62
N ARG A 66 5.24 14.60 -5.66
CA ARG A 66 4.19 14.82 -4.68
C ARG A 66 3.12 13.73 -4.68
N TYR A 67 2.77 13.23 -5.85
CA TYR A 67 1.88 12.07 -5.99
C TYR A 67 2.45 10.84 -5.26
N VAL A 68 3.74 10.55 -5.47
CA VAL A 68 4.42 9.41 -4.82
C VAL A 68 4.47 9.58 -3.30
N GLN A 69 4.86 10.75 -2.80
CA GLN A 69 4.86 11.02 -1.36
C GLN A 69 3.46 10.86 -0.76
N CYS A 70 2.44 11.46 -1.38
CA CYS A 70 1.06 11.34 -0.93
C CYS A 70 0.64 9.87 -0.82
N PHE A 71 0.96 9.07 -1.84
CA PHE A 71 0.60 7.67 -1.86
C PHE A 71 1.31 6.89 -0.74
N PHE A 72 2.61 7.13 -0.52
CA PHE A 72 3.36 6.50 0.58
C PHE A 72 2.81 6.90 1.95
N GLN A 73 2.42 8.16 2.16
CA GLN A 73 1.82 8.60 3.40
C GLN A 73 0.42 8.00 3.64
N LYS A 74 -0.42 7.90 2.60
CA LYS A 74 -1.73 7.24 2.67
C LYS A 74 -1.61 5.75 3.00
N MET A 75 -0.57 5.10 2.48
CA MET A 75 -0.23 3.72 2.79
C MET A 75 0.46 3.55 4.15
N GLN A 76 0.76 4.65 4.86
CA GLN A 76 1.53 4.65 6.10
C GLN A 76 2.92 4.00 5.94
N PHE A 77 3.52 4.17 4.77
CA PHE A 77 4.91 3.76 4.48
C PHE A 77 5.90 4.88 4.74
N MET A 78 5.43 6.11 4.87
CA MET A 78 6.24 7.29 5.08
C MET A 78 5.53 8.20 6.07
N ASP A 79 6.28 8.81 6.98
CA ASP A 79 5.75 9.80 7.90
C ASP A 79 5.59 11.19 7.24
N GLU A 80 5.18 12.19 8.04
CA GLU A 80 5.02 13.57 7.57
C GLU A 80 6.36 14.27 7.23
N ASN A 81 7.46 13.78 7.80
CA ASN A 81 8.81 14.34 7.61
C ASN A 81 9.55 13.71 6.43
N GLY A 82 8.94 12.75 5.74
CA GLY A 82 9.57 12.06 4.61
C GLY A 82 10.45 10.89 5.00
N VAL A 83 10.33 10.37 6.22
CA VAL A 83 11.07 9.20 6.69
C VAL A 83 10.26 7.94 6.39
N MET A 84 10.89 6.93 5.78
CA MET A 84 10.24 5.65 5.48
C MET A 84 10.02 4.82 6.76
N LEU A 85 8.78 4.37 6.95
CA LEU A 85 8.36 3.44 8.01
C LEU A 85 8.66 2.00 7.57
N LYS A 86 9.93 1.62 7.68
CA LYS A 86 10.50 0.36 7.14
C LYS A 86 9.70 -0.88 7.52
N ASP A 87 9.32 -1.02 8.79
CA ASP A 87 8.57 -2.19 9.27
C ASP A 87 7.21 -2.33 8.57
N ALA A 88 6.49 -1.22 8.38
CA ALA A 88 5.20 -1.21 7.67
C ALA A 88 5.36 -1.59 6.20
N VAL A 89 6.45 -1.16 5.56
CA VAL A 89 6.78 -1.55 4.19
C VAL A 89 7.09 -3.05 4.11
N VAL A 90 7.94 -3.57 5.00
CA VAL A 90 8.26 -5.01 5.05
C VAL A 90 7.01 -5.84 5.27
N GLU A 91 6.15 -5.48 6.24
CA GLU A 91 4.90 -6.17 6.52
C GLU A 91 4.00 -6.21 5.28
N PHE A 92 3.82 -5.07 4.60
CA PHE A 92 2.96 -4.99 3.42
C PHE A 92 3.49 -5.86 2.28
N PHE A 93 4.77 -5.76 1.95
CA PHE A 93 5.36 -6.53 0.86
C PHE A 93 5.44 -8.03 1.19
N SER A 94 5.60 -8.42 2.45
CA SER A 94 5.60 -9.84 2.86
C SER A 94 4.27 -10.55 2.62
N ARG A 95 3.19 -9.80 2.35
CA ARG A 95 1.90 -10.37 1.93
C ARG A 95 1.89 -10.86 0.49
N ILE A 96 2.86 -10.44 -0.33
CA ILE A 96 2.93 -10.72 -1.77
C ILE A 96 4.25 -11.36 -2.22
N GLN A 97 5.28 -11.36 -1.37
CA GLN A 97 6.58 -11.99 -1.61
C GLN A 97 7.19 -12.52 -0.30
N ASP A 98 8.30 -13.27 -0.38
CA ASP A 98 9.02 -13.75 0.79
C ASP A 98 9.48 -12.59 1.71
N GLU A 99 9.33 -12.76 3.02
CA GLU A 99 9.69 -11.74 4.01
C GLU A 99 11.18 -11.36 3.95
N SER A 100 12.07 -12.33 3.73
CA SER A 100 13.51 -12.08 3.57
C SER A 100 13.80 -11.19 2.36
N ARG A 101 13.04 -11.38 1.26
CA ARG A 101 13.13 -10.55 0.07
C ARG A 101 12.57 -9.15 0.31
N ALA A 102 11.47 -9.04 1.05
CA ALA A 102 10.92 -7.73 1.45
C ALA A 102 11.91 -6.95 2.34
N LYS A 103 12.55 -7.60 3.32
CA LYS A 103 13.60 -7.01 4.16
C LYS A 103 14.80 -6.54 3.33
N ALA A 104 15.34 -7.41 2.48
CA ALA A 104 16.47 -7.08 1.62
C ALA A 104 16.16 -5.89 0.70
N MET A 105 14.95 -5.83 0.13
CA MET A 105 14.51 -4.69 -0.69
C MET A 105 14.48 -3.38 0.11
N VAL A 106 13.93 -3.39 1.34
CA VAL A 106 13.86 -2.19 2.19
C VAL A 106 15.25 -1.75 2.66
N GLU A 107 16.14 -2.69 3.00
CA GLU A 107 17.52 -2.41 3.38
C GLU A 107 18.33 -1.82 2.21
N ASN A 108 18.21 -2.40 1.01
CA ASN A 108 18.92 -1.92 -0.19
C ASN A 108 18.42 -0.56 -0.68
N CYS A 109 17.20 -0.17 -0.28
CA CYS A 109 16.56 1.08 -0.68
C CYS A 109 16.40 2.07 0.48
N ASP A 110 17.26 1.99 1.49
CA ASP A 110 17.32 2.93 2.60
C ASP A 110 17.90 4.30 2.16
N ILE A 111 17.08 5.05 1.45
CA ILE A 111 17.46 6.33 0.83
C ILE A 111 16.78 7.46 1.60
N GLN A 112 17.56 8.40 2.11
CA GLN A 112 17.08 9.67 2.63
C GLN A 112 17.69 10.82 1.83
N LYS A 113 16.85 11.73 1.34
CA LYS A 113 17.24 13.00 0.71
C LYS A 113 16.90 14.18 1.63
N GLU A 114 17.40 15.36 1.30
CA GLU A 114 17.08 16.60 2.02
C GLU A 114 15.59 16.95 1.88
N ASN A 115 14.99 16.68 0.73
CA ASN A 115 13.58 16.93 0.45
C ASN A 115 12.77 15.63 0.56
N PRO A 116 11.67 15.60 1.35
CA PRO A 116 10.76 14.46 1.45
C PRO A 116 10.22 13.93 0.11
N LEU A 117 9.96 14.82 -0.86
CA LEU A 117 9.48 14.48 -2.20
C LEU A 117 10.55 13.69 -2.98
N ASP A 118 11.80 14.10 -2.85
CA ASP A 118 12.93 13.44 -3.49
C ASP A 118 13.22 12.10 -2.82
N THR A 119 13.06 12.01 -1.50
CA THR A 119 13.12 10.74 -0.77
C THR A 119 12.07 9.76 -1.31
N ALA A 120 10.80 10.16 -1.35
CA ALA A 120 9.70 9.29 -1.78
C ALA A 120 9.94 8.76 -3.21
N TYR A 121 10.32 9.63 -4.14
CA TYR A 121 10.56 9.23 -5.51
C TYR A 121 11.80 8.32 -5.67
N ALA A 122 12.90 8.64 -4.99
CA ALA A 122 14.11 7.82 -5.05
C ALA A 122 13.88 6.40 -4.50
N VAL A 123 13.15 6.29 -3.39
CA VAL A 123 12.77 5.00 -2.81
C VAL A 123 11.86 4.21 -3.76
N LEU A 124 10.86 4.86 -4.39
CA LEU A 124 10.01 4.22 -5.39
C LEU A 124 10.82 3.63 -6.54
N VAL A 125 11.73 4.41 -7.12
CA VAL A 125 12.58 3.96 -8.23
C VAL A 125 13.44 2.77 -7.81
N CYS A 126 14.00 2.82 -6.59
CA CYS A 126 14.78 1.71 -6.05
C CYS A 126 13.92 0.44 -5.88
N TYR A 127 12.72 0.53 -5.31
CA TYR A 127 11.80 -0.61 -5.19
C TYR A 127 11.39 -1.17 -6.55
N GLN A 128 11.17 -0.31 -7.56
CA GLN A 128 10.87 -0.76 -8.93
C GLN A 128 12.04 -1.52 -9.56
N GLY A 129 13.28 -1.13 -9.27
CA GLY A 129 14.49 -1.83 -9.71
C GLY A 129 14.74 -3.18 -9.01
N ASN A 130 14.17 -3.39 -7.81
CA ASN A 130 14.31 -4.63 -7.02
C ASN A 130 13.16 -5.63 -7.23
N LYS A 131 12.33 -5.46 -8.27
CA LYS A 131 11.16 -6.33 -8.55
C LYS A 131 11.50 -7.78 -8.97
N ASN A 132 12.77 -8.20 -9.01
CA ASN A 132 13.20 -9.53 -9.45
C ASN A 132 13.61 -10.47 -8.32
#